data_AF-A0A7C4AR04-F1
#
_entry.id   AF-A0A7C4AR04-F1
#
_cell.length_a   1.000
_cell.length_b   1.000
_cell.length_c   1.000
_cell.angle_alpha   90.00
_cell.angle_beta   90.00
_cell.angle_gamma   90.00
#
_symmetry.space_group_name_H-M   'P 1'
#
loop_
_entity.id
_entity.type
_entity.pdbx_description
1 polymer ?
#
loop_
_entity_poly.entity_id
_entity_poly.type
_entity_poly.pdbx_seq_one_letter_code
_entity_poly.pdbx_strand_id
1 'polypeptide(L)'
;MPGAKIHSGKYAPGKGSCRTGDRLYETRRERSIGLSTTPQSFSGESAHKADAKDFSAVLVLGGDAVGVQLAERLCEEGFSVVNVGEPEPIFTPENFDGKIECIANGVLKAIHGVTGAFYASVQTSCGMVQKKVGFVVVAQPPMIVPKYEAYGVKPENKVLCLSRFLEQLQDGQIGALGEADQLHIAFFAGLDGVADTATFAKIFDCIDVLINQKNVQCYVFTRHLKVAENGLEARYRRAREAGTLFFAFEQDAPAVEQTDGVVKIVFEDPHLSAGFELAPDILVLDEWLLPPDSIEPVCAMIPSSLRSRPYLTPPSPRFPSVETAKAGVFALGPARGEFYAPKLRDDIESVVGSLKKLITLTQHGGSAFVAMVESEKCTLCLTCVRTCPHGAIQFATSASVDENSCQGCGICVSECPMSAIALAERKRSPSDNSKEQRRVESAALHNGKLVAFLCEHSGANAYAELSSALRALVKPIVVPCAGAVGEMHVVQALLDGASGVLVAGCFDGNCASVYGTNRAAYRLALLQQTLAEAGLNKDRLIYVPLASNAPYILASAIEELLRSTDSSTQDSPAASMS
;
A
#
# COMPACT_ATOMS: atom_id res chain seq x y z
N MET A 1 -9.23 -12.23 38.57
CA MET A 1 -9.13 -10.75 38.60
C MET A 1 -9.81 -10.21 37.34
N PRO A 2 -10.51 -9.07 37.42
CA PRO A 2 -11.60 -8.77 36.49
C PRO A 2 -11.10 -8.49 35.07
N GLY A 3 -11.87 -8.99 34.10
CA GLY A 3 -11.50 -9.12 32.70
C GLY A 3 -11.08 -7.83 32.01
N ALA A 4 -9.96 -7.92 31.31
CA ALA A 4 -9.54 -6.96 30.30
C ALA A 4 -10.52 -7.05 29.12
N LYS A 5 -11.62 -6.29 29.20
CA LYS A 5 -12.37 -5.89 28.02
C LYS A 5 -11.40 -5.12 27.13
N ILE A 6 -11.01 -5.73 26.02
CA ILE A 6 -10.39 -5.01 24.91
C ILE A 6 -11.46 -4.05 24.38
N HIS A 7 -11.47 -2.83 24.92
CA HIS A 7 -12.17 -1.74 24.28
C HIS A 7 -11.48 -1.53 22.94
N SER A 8 -12.15 -1.96 21.86
CA SER A 8 -11.91 -1.44 20.52
C SER A 8 -12.14 0.07 20.60
N GLY A 9 -11.08 0.81 20.89
CA GLY A 9 -11.07 2.25 20.72
C GLY A 9 -11.53 2.51 19.30
N LYS A 10 -12.71 3.12 19.16
CA LYS A 10 -13.15 3.71 17.91
C LYS A 10 -12.12 4.80 17.58
N TYR A 11 -11.05 4.44 16.90
CA TYR A 11 -10.34 5.36 16.03
C TYR A 11 -11.35 5.70 14.94
N ALA A 12 -12.16 6.73 15.18
CA ALA A 12 -12.81 7.44 14.11
C ALA A 12 -11.66 8.03 13.28
N PRO A 13 -11.44 7.60 12.02
CA PRO A 13 -10.49 8.31 11.17
C PRO A 13 -10.97 9.76 11.11
N GLY A 14 -10.06 10.70 11.35
CA GLY A 14 -10.36 12.13 11.31
C GLY A 14 -11.13 12.46 10.03
N LYS A 15 -12.40 12.84 10.17
CA LYS A 15 -13.37 12.97 9.07
C LYS A 15 -13.16 14.21 8.17
N GLY A 16 -12.04 14.93 8.30
CA GLY A 16 -11.85 16.25 7.68
C GLY A 16 -11.13 16.23 6.33
N SER A 17 -9.87 15.81 6.28
CA SER A 17 -9.01 16.07 5.11
C SER A 17 -9.04 14.97 4.03
N CYS A 18 -9.14 13.70 4.42
CA CYS A 18 -9.12 12.56 3.49
C CYS A 18 -10.35 12.55 2.56
N ARG A 19 -11.53 12.96 3.08
CA ARG A 19 -12.78 12.96 2.33
C ARG A 19 -12.83 14.00 1.21
N THR A 20 -12.10 15.10 1.32
CA THR A 20 -12.12 16.18 0.32
C THR A 20 -11.27 15.81 -0.90
N GLY A 21 -10.09 15.22 -0.67
CA GLY A 21 -9.26 14.64 -1.73
C GLY A 21 -9.95 13.47 -2.44
N ASP A 22 -10.57 12.57 -1.67
CA ASP A 22 -11.37 11.46 -2.22
C ASP A 22 -12.56 11.97 -3.04
N ARG A 23 -13.30 12.96 -2.55
CA ARG A 23 -14.44 13.56 -3.27
C ARG A 23 -14.00 14.28 -4.54
N LEU A 24 -12.87 15.00 -4.51
CA LEU A 24 -12.30 15.65 -5.69
C LEU A 24 -11.89 14.62 -6.75
N TYR A 25 -11.27 13.53 -6.32
CA TYR A 25 -10.93 12.41 -7.20
C TYR A 25 -12.17 11.72 -7.77
N GLU A 26 -13.18 11.42 -6.94
CA GLU A 26 -14.43 10.76 -7.36
C GLU A 26 -15.24 11.62 -8.33
N THR A 27 -15.43 12.91 -8.04
CA THR A 27 -16.16 13.85 -8.91
C THR A 27 -15.47 13.99 -10.28
N ARG A 28 -14.13 13.87 -10.31
CA ARG A 28 -13.35 13.90 -11.56
C ARG A 28 -13.44 12.59 -12.32
N ARG A 29 -13.37 11.45 -11.62
CA ARG A 29 -13.56 10.12 -12.19
C ARG A 29 -14.90 10.01 -12.90
N GLU A 30 -15.97 10.53 -12.31
CA GLU A 30 -17.31 10.56 -12.94
C GLU A 30 -17.34 11.36 -14.26
N ARG A 31 -16.48 12.39 -14.40
CA ARG A 31 -16.32 13.15 -15.66
C ARG A 31 -15.48 12.43 -16.71
N SER A 32 -14.56 11.55 -16.31
CA SER A 32 -13.69 10.77 -17.22
C SER A 32 -14.24 9.38 -17.59
N ILE A 33 -15.28 8.86 -16.90
CA ILE A 33 -15.96 7.57 -17.20
C ILE A 33 -16.87 7.62 -18.45
N GLY A 34 -16.78 8.65 -19.30
CA GLY A 34 -17.41 8.64 -20.64
C GLY A 34 -16.91 7.56 -21.61
N LEU A 35 -15.99 6.68 -21.18
CA LEU A 35 -15.42 5.58 -21.96
C LEU A 35 -15.94 4.23 -21.43
N SER A 36 -16.79 3.57 -22.21
CA SER A 36 -17.30 2.24 -21.96
C SER A 36 -16.16 1.21 -21.88
N THR A 37 -15.91 0.65 -20.71
CA THR A 37 -15.03 -0.50 -20.52
C THR A 37 -15.85 -1.78 -20.46
N THR A 38 -16.38 -2.22 -21.60
CA THR A 38 -16.67 -3.65 -21.77
C THR A 38 -15.34 -4.42 -21.69
N PRO A 39 -15.20 -5.43 -20.81
CA PRO A 39 -14.04 -6.29 -20.83
C PRO A 39 -14.08 -7.05 -22.17
N GLN A 40 -13.20 -6.69 -23.11
CA GLN A 40 -13.04 -7.48 -24.31
C GLN A 40 -12.45 -8.83 -23.91
N SER A 41 -13.20 -9.90 -24.20
CA SER A 41 -12.73 -11.28 -24.10
C SER A 41 -11.53 -11.46 -25.03
N PHE A 42 -10.34 -11.66 -24.46
CA PHE A 42 -9.16 -11.99 -25.24
C PHE A 42 -9.00 -13.51 -25.34
N SER A 43 -8.81 -13.96 -26.57
CA SER A 43 -8.60 -15.35 -26.95
C SER A 43 -7.22 -15.84 -26.49
N GLY A 44 -7.25 -16.84 -25.62
CA GLY A 44 -6.25 -17.88 -25.41
C GLY A 44 -4.80 -17.62 -25.79
N GLU A 45 -4.01 -17.13 -24.84
CA GLU A 45 -2.64 -17.62 -24.67
C GLU A 45 -2.55 -18.27 -23.29
N SER A 46 -2.26 -19.56 -23.28
CA SER A 46 -2.06 -20.37 -22.08
C SER A 46 -0.95 -19.78 -21.21
N ALA A 47 -1.08 -19.91 -19.88
CA ALA A 47 -0.08 -19.53 -18.89
C ALA A 47 1.35 -19.89 -19.34
N HIS A 48 2.06 -18.90 -19.89
CA HIS A 48 3.44 -19.05 -20.31
C HIS A 48 4.29 -19.08 -19.05
N LYS A 49 5.11 -20.12 -18.89
CA LYS A 49 6.14 -20.14 -17.85
C LYS A 49 7.13 -19.04 -18.21
N ALA A 50 7.21 -17.98 -17.41
CA ALA A 50 8.07 -16.84 -17.73
C ALA A 50 9.54 -17.27 -17.68
N ASP A 51 10.28 -17.02 -18.76
CA ASP A 51 11.72 -17.25 -18.85
C ASP A 51 12.50 -16.07 -18.23
N ALA A 52 13.78 -16.26 -17.92
CA ALA A 52 14.63 -15.16 -17.42
C ALA A 52 14.67 -13.94 -18.36
N LYS A 53 14.41 -14.14 -19.66
CA LYS A 53 14.27 -13.05 -20.65
C LYS A 53 13.02 -12.20 -20.46
N ASP A 54 11.94 -12.75 -19.89
CA ASP A 54 10.68 -12.04 -19.67
C ASP A 54 10.79 -10.94 -18.59
N PHE A 55 11.82 -10.99 -17.75
CA PHE A 55 12.10 -9.99 -16.71
C PHE A 55 13.08 -8.87 -17.14
N SER A 56 13.47 -8.84 -18.41
CA SER A 56 14.50 -7.90 -18.91
C SER A 56 13.97 -6.51 -19.28
N ALA A 57 12.65 -6.31 -19.30
CA ALA A 57 12.01 -5.08 -19.74
C ALA A 57 11.16 -4.44 -18.63
N VAL A 58 11.29 -3.13 -18.46
CA VAL A 58 10.52 -2.33 -17.48
C VAL A 58 9.75 -1.24 -18.21
N LEU A 59 8.44 -1.15 -17.97
CA LEU A 59 7.63 -0.01 -18.38
C LEU A 59 7.73 1.08 -17.30
N VAL A 60 8.26 2.24 -17.67
CA VAL A 60 8.24 3.43 -16.83
C VAL A 60 7.14 4.34 -17.33
N LEU A 61 6.19 4.69 -16.45
CA LEU A 61 5.19 5.71 -16.73
C LEU A 61 5.68 7.01 -16.07
N GLY A 62 6.25 7.93 -16.85
CA GLY A 62 6.77 9.21 -16.36
C GLY A 62 7.70 9.89 -17.38
N GLY A 63 7.28 11.04 -17.91
CA GLY A 63 8.07 11.84 -18.87
C GLY A 63 8.85 12.99 -18.24
N ASP A 64 8.85 13.12 -16.91
CA ASP A 64 9.51 14.18 -16.18
C ASP A 64 10.93 13.76 -15.72
N ALA A 65 11.59 14.63 -14.95
CA ALA A 65 12.92 14.37 -14.41
C ALA A 65 12.98 13.10 -13.55
N VAL A 66 11.88 12.72 -12.90
CA VAL A 66 11.78 11.52 -12.06
C VAL A 66 11.77 10.27 -12.93
N GLY A 67 10.90 10.22 -13.94
CA GLY A 67 10.83 9.11 -14.87
C GLY A 67 12.12 8.91 -15.67
N VAL A 68 12.78 10.01 -16.07
CA VAL A 68 14.07 9.96 -16.77
C VAL A 68 15.18 9.40 -15.88
N GLN A 69 15.40 9.96 -14.68
CA GLN A 69 16.44 9.46 -13.76
C GLN A 69 16.25 7.98 -13.43
N LEU A 70 15.01 7.54 -13.26
CA LEU A 70 14.71 6.13 -13.07
C LEU A 70 15.08 5.29 -14.30
N ALA A 71 14.69 5.72 -15.50
CA ALA A 71 14.94 5.00 -16.74
C ALA A 71 16.45 4.80 -16.99
N GLU A 72 17.24 5.87 -16.81
CA GLU A 72 18.70 5.83 -16.95
C GLU A 72 19.31 4.86 -15.93
N ARG A 73 18.90 4.98 -14.65
CA ARG A 73 19.40 4.12 -13.58
C ARG A 73 19.05 2.64 -13.78
N LEU A 74 17.86 2.34 -14.31
CA LEU A 74 17.48 0.97 -14.67
C LEU A 74 18.34 0.43 -15.81
N CYS A 75 18.69 1.25 -16.81
CA CYS A 75 19.56 0.83 -17.90
C CYS A 75 21.01 0.57 -17.47
N GLU A 76 21.55 1.35 -16.54
CA GLU A 76 22.85 1.08 -15.91
C GLU A 76 22.89 -0.30 -15.25
N GLU A 77 21.75 -0.75 -14.72
CA GLU A 77 21.57 -2.05 -14.08
C GLU A 77 21.23 -3.18 -15.07
N GLY A 78 21.23 -2.89 -16.37
CA GLY A 78 21.08 -3.88 -17.43
C GLY A 78 19.64 -4.10 -17.90
N PHE A 79 18.67 -3.33 -17.43
CA PHE A 79 17.29 -3.41 -17.91
C PHE A 79 17.11 -2.70 -19.25
N SER A 80 16.21 -3.22 -20.09
CA SER A 80 15.61 -2.46 -21.18
C SER A 80 14.40 -1.70 -20.65
N VAL A 81 14.21 -0.46 -21.09
CA VAL A 81 13.17 0.43 -20.56
C VAL A 81 12.29 0.91 -21.69
N VAL A 82 10.98 0.76 -21.50
CA VAL A 82 9.96 1.44 -22.31
C VAL A 82 9.47 2.61 -21.46
N ASN A 83 9.88 3.82 -21.79
CA ASN A 83 9.44 5.02 -21.09
C ASN A 83 8.23 5.66 -21.81
N VAL A 84 7.15 5.89 -21.08
CA VAL A 84 5.89 6.45 -21.58
C VAL A 84 5.56 7.71 -20.78
N GLY A 85 5.39 8.84 -21.47
CA GLY A 85 5.10 10.12 -20.85
C GLY A 85 4.07 10.94 -21.62
N GLU A 86 3.15 11.56 -20.87
CA GLU A 86 2.25 12.62 -21.33
C GLU A 86 2.34 13.80 -20.34
N PRO A 87 2.44 15.05 -20.82
CA PRO A 87 2.69 15.48 -22.22
C PRO A 87 4.14 15.16 -22.66
N GLU A 88 4.63 15.81 -23.73
CA GLU A 88 6.00 15.63 -24.25
C GLU A 88 7.02 15.59 -23.11
N PRO A 89 7.96 14.61 -23.11
CA PRO A 89 8.92 14.49 -22.03
C PRO A 89 9.62 15.81 -21.82
N ILE A 90 9.62 16.31 -20.58
CA ILE A 90 10.35 17.54 -20.22
C ILE A 90 11.85 17.30 -20.48
N PHE A 91 12.28 16.05 -20.32
CA PHE A 91 13.64 15.60 -20.57
C PHE A 91 13.63 14.37 -21.47
N THR A 92 14.56 14.32 -22.43
CA THR A 92 14.84 13.11 -23.21
C THR A 92 15.92 12.31 -22.50
N PRO A 93 15.66 11.06 -22.07
CA PRO A 93 16.68 10.23 -21.45
C PRO A 93 17.81 9.94 -22.44
N GLU A 94 19.03 9.80 -21.94
CA GLU A 94 20.15 9.36 -22.77
C GLU A 94 19.85 7.97 -23.35
N ASN A 95 20.03 7.80 -24.66
CA ASN A 95 19.73 6.53 -25.31
C ASN A 95 20.91 5.55 -25.13
N PHE A 96 20.88 4.75 -24.06
CA PHE A 96 21.89 3.74 -23.71
C PHE A 96 21.93 2.58 -24.73
N ASP A 97 22.58 2.78 -25.88
CA ASP A 97 22.72 1.80 -26.96
C ASP A 97 21.38 1.21 -27.45
N GLY A 98 20.31 2.02 -27.47
CA GLY A 98 18.98 1.57 -27.89
C GLY A 98 18.19 0.81 -26.83
N LYS A 99 18.68 0.75 -25.57
CA LYS A 99 17.96 0.08 -24.47
C LYS A 99 16.78 0.88 -23.93
N ILE A 100 16.70 2.18 -24.21
CA ILE A 100 15.56 3.02 -23.83
C ILE A 100 14.72 3.31 -25.07
N GLU A 101 13.50 2.80 -25.06
CA GLU A 101 12.46 3.18 -26.02
C GLU A 101 11.58 4.26 -25.39
N CYS A 102 11.56 5.45 -25.99
CA CYS A 102 10.70 6.55 -25.54
C CYS A 102 9.45 6.65 -26.40
N ILE A 103 8.28 6.54 -25.76
CA ILE A 103 6.98 6.81 -26.37
C ILE A 103 6.50 8.18 -25.87
N ALA A 104 6.89 9.23 -26.59
CA ALA A 104 6.49 10.60 -26.29
C ALA A 104 4.99 10.81 -26.56
N ASN A 105 4.32 11.62 -25.72
CA ASN A 105 2.87 11.83 -25.78
C ASN A 105 2.07 10.52 -25.76
N GLY A 106 2.60 9.52 -25.04
CA GLY A 106 2.01 8.21 -24.91
C GLY A 106 1.08 8.16 -23.70
N VAL A 107 -0.17 7.75 -23.91
CA VAL A 107 -1.15 7.59 -22.83
C VAL A 107 -1.46 6.11 -22.65
N LEU A 108 -1.20 5.57 -21.47
CA LEU A 108 -1.60 4.21 -21.15
C LEU A 108 -3.13 4.10 -21.16
N LYS A 109 -3.69 3.30 -22.07
CA LYS A 109 -5.15 3.07 -22.17
C LYS A 109 -5.58 1.78 -21.49
N ALA A 110 -4.75 0.74 -21.56
CA ALA A 110 -5.01 -0.53 -20.91
C ALA A 110 -3.70 -1.21 -20.52
N ILE A 111 -3.72 -1.93 -19.41
CA ILE A 111 -2.64 -2.82 -19.01
C ILE A 111 -3.24 -4.04 -18.31
N HIS A 112 -2.68 -5.21 -18.59
CA HIS A 112 -3.07 -6.45 -17.94
C HIS A 112 -1.87 -7.40 -17.88
N GLY A 113 -2.02 -8.47 -17.10
CA GLY A 113 -1.00 -9.50 -16.96
C GLY A 113 -0.49 -9.66 -15.53
N VAL A 114 0.70 -10.22 -15.43
CA VAL A 114 1.32 -10.68 -14.18
C VAL A 114 2.80 -10.36 -14.18
N THR A 115 3.45 -10.49 -13.03
CA THR A 115 4.88 -10.25 -12.91
C THR A 115 5.67 -11.08 -13.92
N GLY A 116 6.48 -10.43 -14.75
CA GLY A 116 7.20 -11.05 -15.87
C GLY A 116 6.48 -10.96 -17.22
N ALA A 117 5.17 -10.74 -17.25
CA ALA A 117 4.41 -10.65 -18.51
C ALA A 117 3.23 -9.69 -18.38
N PHE A 118 3.52 -8.39 -18.42
CA PHE A 118 2.54 -7.33 -18.57
C PHE A 118 2.42 -6.91 -20.03
N TYR A 119 1.18 -6.66 -20.46
CA TYR A 119 0.85 -6.21 -21.80
C TYR A 119 0.20 -4.84 -21.70
N ALA A 120 0.95 -3.80 -22.07
CA ALA A 120 0.53 -2.42 -22.05
C ALA A 120 0.07 -1.97 -23.45
N SER A 121 -1.10 -1.33 -23.52
CA SER A 121 -1.62 -0.67 -24.71
C SER A 121 -1.52 0.84 -24.52
N VAL A 122 -0.64 1.46 -25.30
CA VAL A 122 -0.30 2.88 -25.21
C VAL A 122 -0.84 3.59 -26.46
N GLN A 123 -1.71 4.57 -26.26
CA GLN A 123 -2.19 5.43 -27.32
C GLN A 123 -1.12 6.48 -27.61
N THR A 124 -0.76 6.62 -28.88
CA THR A 124 0.16 7.65 -29.39
C THR A 124 -0.56 8.51 -30.43
N SER A 125 0.09 9.57 -30.91
CA SER A 125 -0.38 10.37 -32.05
C SER A 125 -0.52 9.55 -33.35
N CYS A 126 0.27 8.48 -33.49
CA CYS A 126 0.34 7.63 -34.68
C CYS A 126 -0.54 6.37 -34.59
N GLY A 127 -1.23 6.14 -33.46
CA GLY A 127 -2.07 4.96 -33.23
C GLY A 127 -1.78 4.26 -31.90
N MET A 128 -2.38 3.08 -31.71
CA MET A 128 -2.21 2.28 -30.51
C MET A 128 -0.98 1.37 -30.66
N VAL A 129 -0.07 1.43 -29.69
CA VAL A 129 1.14 0.60 -29.62
C VAL A 129 1.00 -0.39 -28.47
N GLN A 130 1.32 -1.66 -28.71
CA GLN A 130 1.34 -2.70 -27.68
C GLN A 130 2.78 -3.01 -27.26
N LYS A 131 3.00 -3.14 -25.95
CA LYS A 131 4.30 -3.44 -25.36
C LYS A 131 4.19 -4.55 -24.32
N LYS A 132 5.02 -5.58 -24.47
CA LYS A 132 5.21 -6.63 -23.46
C LYS A 132 6.39 -6.25 -22.58
N VAL A 133 6.19 -6.20 -21.27
CA VAL A 133 7.23 -5.86 -20.27
C VAL A 133 7.17 -6.80 -19.08
N GLY A 134 8.26 -6.95 -18.34
CA GLY A 134 8.32 -7.77 -17.13
C GLY A 134 7.80 -7.05 -15.89
N PHE A 135 8.02 -5.74 -15.82
CA PHE A 135 7.68 -4.90 -14.66
C PHE A 135 7.09 -3.56 -15.08
N VAL A 136 6.40 -2.92 -14.15
CA VAL A 136 5.78 -1.60 -14.33
C VAL A 136 6.18 -0.70 -13.17
N VAL A 137 6.67 0.50 -13.47
CA VAL A 137 6.96 1.53 -12.47
C VAL A 137 6.18 2.79 -12.80
N VAL A 138 5.33 3.23 -11.87
CA VAL A 138 4.54 4.46 -11.99
C VAL A 138 5.33 5.60 -11.34
N ALA A 139 5.82 6.50 -12.16
CA ALA A 139 6.71 7.60 -11.81
C ALA A 139 6.21 8.94 -12.40
N GLN A 140 4.91 9.04 -12.69
CA GLN A 140 4.33 10.20 -13.36
C GLN A 140 4.31 11.42 -12.43
N PRO A 141 4.43 12.64 -12.98
CA PRO A 141 4.30 13.87 -12.22
C PRO A 141 2.88 13.99 -11.60
N PRO A 142 2.73 14.76 -10.51
CA PRO A 142 1.44 14.94 -9.90
C PRO A 142 0.57 15.90 -10.72
N MET A 143 -0.73 15.70 -10.65
CA MET A 143 -1.67 16.79 -10.80
C MET A 143 -1.64 17.66 -9.54
N ILE A 144 -1.25 18.91 -9.70
CA ILE A 144 -1.26 19.91 -8.62
C ILE A 144 -2.68 20.48 -8.51
N VAL A 145 -3.29 20.34 -7.34
CA VAL A 145 -4.61 20.90 -7.05
C VAL A 145 -4.49 21.89 -5.89
N PRO A 146 -4.44 23.21 -6.19
CA PRO A 146 -4.36 24.23 -5.16
C PRO A 146 -5.56 24.21 -4.21
N LYS A 147 -5.35 24.53 -2.94
CA LYS A 147 -6.40 24.52 -1.90
C LYS A 147 -7.24 25.80 -1.83
N TYR A 148 -7.60 26.38 -2.97
CA TYR A 148 -8.40 27.62 -3.03
C TYR A 148 -9.72 27.52 -2.26
N GLU A 149 -10.54 26.51 -2.57
CA GLU A 149 -11.84 26.29 -1.92
C GLU A 149 -11.71 25.99 -0.43
N ALA A 150 -10.68 25.24 -0.02
CA ALA A 150 -10.46 24.88 1.39
C ALA A 150 -10.14 26.11 2.26
N TYR A 151 -9.51 27.13 1.67
CA TYR A 151 -9.20 28.40 2.33
C TYR A 151 -10.19 29.52 2.02
N GLY A 152 -11.27 29.25 1.27
CA GLY A 152 -12.29 30.25 0.95
C GLY A 152 -11.81 31.38 0.04
N VAL A 153 -10.74 31.15 -0.73
CA VAL A 153 -10.14 32.15 -1.63
C VAL A 153 -10.35 31.78 -3.09
N LYS A 154 -10.38 32.78 -3.96
CA LYS A 154 -10.51 32.65 -5.41
C LYS A 154 -9.14 32.75 -6.10
N PRO A 155 -8.92 32.02 -7.20
CA PRO A 155 -7.68 32.09 -7.96
C PRO A 155 -7.55 33.46 -8.65
N GLU A 156 -6.52 34.23 -8.28
CA GLU A 156 -6.19 35.54 -8.83
C GLU A 156 -4.66 35.70 -8.89
N ASN A 157 -4.14 36.74 -9.56
CA ASN A 157 -2.69 36.91 -9.78
C ASN A 157 -1.85 36.98 -8.50
N LYS A 158 -2.44 37.40 -7.38
CA LYS A 158 -1.78 37.53 -6.07
C LYS A 158 -1.98 36.31 -5.16
N VAL A 159 -2.77 35.32 -5.59
CA VAL A 159 -3.06 34.09 -4.83
C VAL A 159 -2.55 32.88 -5.59
N LEU A 160 -1.37 32.41 -5.20
CA LEU A 160 -0.61 31.40 -5.91
C LEU A 160 -0.59 30.08 -5.15
N CYS A 161 -0.47 28.96 -5.87
CA CYS A 161 -0.12 27.69 -5.25
C CYS A 161 1.39 27.57 -5.08
N LEU A 162 1.81 26.81 -4.08
CA LEU A 162 3.19 26.67 -3.66
C LEU A 162 4.13 26.22 -4.79
N SER A 163 3.75 25.21 -5.57
CA SER A 163 4.59 24.73 -6.68
C SER A 163 4.79 25.79 -7.76
N ARG A 164 3.70 26.47 -8.18
CA ARG A 164 3.78 27.54 -9.19
C ARG A 164 4.60 28.71 -8.69
N PHE A 165 4.46 29.06 -7.42
CA PHE A 165 5.24 30.13 -6.83
C PHE A 165 6.73 29.79 -6.80
N LEU A 166 7.10 28.57 -6.41
CA LEU A 166 8.48 28.11 -6.45
C LEU A 166 9.06 28.15 -7.86
N GLU A 167 8.32 27.73 -8.89
CA GLU A 167 8.72 27.84 -10.30
C GLU A 167 9.00 29.30 -10.69
N GLN A 168 8.11 30.23 -10.34
CA GLN A 168 8.31 31.66 -10.60
C GLN A 168 9.55 32.24 -9.91
N LEU A 169 9.85 31.79 -8.69
CA LEU A 169 11.07 32.20 -7.98
C LEU A 169 12.33 31.68 -8.69
N GLN A 170 12.31 30.44 -9.15
CA GLN A 170 13.43 29.80 -9.84
C GLN A 170 13.70 30.43 -11.21
N ASP A 171 12.65 30.82 -11.93
CA ASP A 171 12.74 31.51 -13.22
C ASP A 171 13.13 33.00 -13.08
N GLY A 172 13.35 33.49 -11.85
CA GLY A 172 13.71 34.88 -11.58
C GLY A 172 12.58 35.88 -11.85
N GLN A 173 11.33 35.43 -11.95
CA GLN A 173 10.15 36.26 -12.26
C GLN A 173 9.64 37.09 -11.06
N ILE A 174 10.51 37.36 -10.09
CA ILE A 174 10.13 38.09 -8.87
C ILE A 174 9.86 39.57 -9.19
N GLY A 175 10.53 40.12 -10.21
CA GLY A 175 10.40 41.54 -10.60
C GLY A 175 9.02 41.97 -11.13
N ALA A 176 8.09 41.03 -11.36
CA ALA A 176 6.72 41.34 -11.76
C ALA A 176 5.75 41.47 -10.57
N LEU A 177 6.21 41.19 -9.35
CA LEU A 177 5.41 41.17 -8.13
C LEU A 177 5.49 42.52 -7.39
N GLY A 178 4.95 43.57 -8.02
CA GLY A 178 4.61 44.85 -7.36
C GLY A 178 5.76 45.86 -7.14
N GLU A 179 5.46 47.14 -7.37
CA GLU A 179 6.32 48.31 -7.12
C GLU A 179 6.37 48.72 -5.62
N ALA A 180 6.26 47.77 -4.69
CA ALA A 180 6.18 48.08 -3.26
C ALA A 180 7.57 48.28 -2.63
N ASP A 181 7.69 49.22 -1.69
CA ASP A 181 8.93 49.47 -0.93
C ASP A 181 9.34 48.25 -0.08
N GLN A 182 8.37 47.47 0.41
CA GLN A 182 8.55 46.20 1.11
C GLN A 182 7.44 45.21 0.69
N LEU A 183 7.83 44.01 0.26
CA LEU A 183 6.93 42.96 -0.19
C LEU A 183 6.59 41.99 0.94
N HIS A 184 5.31 41.81 1.20
CA HIS A 184 4.78 40.92 2.22
C HIS A 184 4.23 39.63 1.60
N ILE A 185 4.82 38.49 1.96
CA ILE A 185 4.47 37.17 1.40
C ILE A 185 4.00 36.25 2.52
N ALA A 186 2.75 35.79 2.43
CA ALA A 186 2.15 34.88 3.39
C ALA A 186 2.03 33.46 2.81
N PHE A 187 2.47 32.46 3.55
CA PHE A 187 2.35 31.04 3.21
C PHE A 187 1.33 30.36 4.10
N PHE A 188 0.38 29.64 3.51
CA PHE A 188 -0.59 28.80 4.23
C PHE A 188 -0.21 27.33 4.07
N ALA A 189 -0.04 26.63 5.20
CA ALA A 189 0.34 25.23 5.22
C ALA A 189 -0.49 24.44 6.22
N GLY A 190 -1.37 23.56 5.73
CA GLY A 190 -2.12 22.62 6.56
C GLY A 190 -3.06 23.28 7.57
N LEU A 191 -3.61 24.46 7.26
CA LEU A 191 -4.64 25.09 8.09
C LEU A 191 -5.99 24.37 7.95
N ASP A 192 -6.22 23.68 6.83
CA ASP A 192 -7.40 22.85 6.55
C ASP A 192 -7.26 21.40 7.09
N GLY A 193 -6.13 21.06 7.69
CA GLY A 193 -5.83 19.71 8.13
C GLY A 193 -4.41 19.55 8.64
N VAL A 194 -3.59 18.81 7.89
CA VAL A 194 -2.22 18.49 8.26
C VAL A 194 -1.34 18.64 7.02
N ALA A 195 -0.35 19.53 7.08
CA ALA A 195 0.73 19.59 6.11
C ALA A 195 1.78 18.50 6.41
N ASP A 196 2.46 18.00 5.38
CA ASP A 196 3.56 17.05 5.50
C ASP A 196 4.92 17.76 5.48
N THR A 197 6.00 17.00 5.73
CA THR A 197 7.36 17.55 5.71
C THR A 197 7.76 18.04 4.31
N ALA A 198 7.22 17.44 3.24
CA ALA A 198 7.47 17.87 1.86
C ALA A 198 6.91 19.27 1.57
N THR A 199 5.71 19.58 2.06
CA THR A 199 5.11 20.92 1.97
C THR A 199 6.01 21.96 2.64
N PHE A 200 6.48 21.68 3.86
CA PHE A 200 7.40 22.59 4.54
C PHE A 200 8.75 22.71 3.86
N ALA A 201 9.29 21.62 3.31
CA ALA A 201 10.52 21.69 2.53
C ALA A 201 10.40 22.64 1.34
N LYS A 202 9.30 22.56 0.57
CA LYS A 202 9.02 23.48 -0.54
C LYS A 202 8.85 24.93 -0.08
N ILE A 203 8.17 25.15 1.05
CA ILE A 203 8.06 26.50 1.66
C ILE A 203 9.45 27.04 2.01
N PHE A 204 10.30 26.21 2.60
CA PHE A 204 11.68 26.60 2.89
C PHE A 204 12.50 26.80 1.61
N ASP A 205 12.24 26.07 0.53
CA ASP A 205 12.90 26.32 -0.77
C ASP A 205 12.55 27.71 -1.29
N CYS A 206 11.29 28.14 -1.16
CA CYS A 206 10.87 29.50 -1.48
C CYS A 206 11.57 30.52 -0.57
N ILE A 207 11.53 30.30 0.74
CA ILE A 207 12.07 31.22 1.74
C ILE A 207 13.60 31.38 1.60
N ASP A 208 14.34 30.30 1.32
CA ASP A 208 15.79 30.35 1.11
C ASP A 208 16.16 31.23 -0.11
N VAL A 209 15.31 31.30 -1.14
CA VAL A 209 15.48 32.24 -2.26
C VAL A 209 15.14 33.67 -1.83
N LEU A 210 14.04 33.86 -1.10
CA LEU A 210 13.51 35.17 -0.70
C LEU A 210 14.35 35.89 0.35
N ILE A 211 14.96 35.19 1.30
CA ILE A 211 15.80 35.79 2.37
C ILE A 211 17.00 36.55 1.81
N ASN A 212 17.49 36.16 0.64
CA ASN A 212 18.61 36.84 -0.02
C ASN A 212 18.19 38.14 -0.74
N GLN A 213 16.89 38.41 -0.83
CA GLN A 213 16.35 39.61 -1.46
C GLN A 213 16.16 40.74 -0.45
N LYS A 214 16.50 41.95 -0.86
CA LYS A 214 16.23 43.14 -0.04
C LYS A 214 14.73 43.43 -0.07
N ASN A 215 14.17 43.79 1.09
CA ASN A 215 12.80 44.26 1.28
C ASN A 215 11.70 43.19 1.12
N VAL A 216 11.97 41.92 1.43
CA VAL A 216 10.92 40.88 1.50
C VAL A 216 10.68 40.46 2.94
N GLN A 217 9.42 40.40 3.35
CA GLN A 217 8.99 39.88 4.64
C GLN A 217 8.10 38.65 4.45
N CYS A 218 8.53 37.52 5.01
CA CYS A 218 7.81 36.25 4.92
C CYS A 218 7.03 35.95 6.21
N TYR A 219 5.83 35.38 6.05
CA TYR A 219 4.97 34.91 7.11
C TYR A 219 4.49 33.49 6.80
N VAL A 220 4.55 32.57 7.77
CA VAL A 220 4.09 31.18 7.59
C VAL A 220 2.98 30.90 8.60
N PHE A 221 1.78 30.62 8.10
CA PHE A 221 0.61 30.25 8.88
C PHE A 221 0.38 28.75 8.77
N THR A 222 0.37 28.06 9.91
CA THR A 222 0.18 26.60 9.95
C THR A 222 -0.51 26.15 11.23
N ARG A 223 -1.05 24.93 11.25
CA ARG A 223 -1.50 24.27 12.49
C ARG A 223 -0.38 23.53 13.19
N HIS A 224 0.46 22.82 12.44
CA HIS A 224 1.57 22.05 12.97
C HIS A 224 2.80 22.22 12.09
N LEU A 225 3.86 22.79 12.64
CA LEU A 225 5.14 22.89 11.98
C LEU A 225 5.82 21.51 11.96
N LYS A 226 5.96 20.90 10.78
CA LYS A 226 6.62 19.60 10.62
C LYS A 226 8.00 19.74 9.99
N VAL A 227 9.03 19.65 10.82
CA VAL A 227 10.44 19.73 10.42
C VAL A 227 11.23 18.45 10.71
N ALA A 228 10.53 17.33 10.92
CA ALA A 228 11.11 16.02 11.22
C ALA A 228 11.62 15.30 9.95
N GLU A 229 12.55 15.94 9.23
CA GLU A 229 13.20 15.40 8.03
C GLU A 229 14.63 15.96 7.96
N ASN A 230 15.53 15.28 7.25
CA ASN A 230 16.94 15.63 7.19
C ASN A 230 17.16 17.10 6.79
N GLY A 231 17.74 17.87 7.71
CA GLY A 231 18.09 19.29 7.50
C GLY A 231 16.93 20.29 7.61
N LEU A 232 15.66 19.86 7.68
CA LEU A 232 14.52 20.79 7.74
C LEU A 232 14.51 21.64 9.00
N GLU A 233 14.89 21.08 10.15
CA GLU A 233 14.94 21.86 11.40
C GLU A 233 15.98 22.99 11.32
N ALA A 234 17.14 22.73 10.72
CA ALA A 234 18.17 23.74 10.51
C ALA A 234 17.71 24.85 9.56
N ARG A 235 16.98 24.48 8.49
CA ARG A 235 16.38 25.44 7.56
C ARG A 235 15.31 26.30 8.23
N TYR A 236 14.46 25.70 9.06
CA TYR A 236 13.49 26.44 9.87
C TYR A 236 14.16 27.45 10.80
N ARG A 237 15.21 27.05 11.54
CA ARG A 237 15.95 27.96 12.42
C ARG A 237 16.56 29.12 11.63
N ARG A 238 17.20 28.85 10.50
CA ARG A 238 17.75 29.87 9.60
C ARG A 238 16.67 30.84 9.10
N ALA A 239 15.53 30.33 8.67
CA ALA A 239 14.41 31.15 8.21
C ALA A 239 13.91 32.09 9.30
N ARG A 240 13.80 31.59 10.53
CA ARG A 240 13.41 32.38 11.71
C ARG A 240 14.46 33.42 12.09
N GLU A 241 15.74 33.07 12.08
CA GLU A 241 16.87 33.99 12.34
C GLU A 241 16.95 35.12 11.31
N ALA A 242 16.59 34.83 10.05
CA ALA A 242 16.47 35.80 8.99
C ALA A 242 15.22 36.71 9.09
N GLY A 243 14.36 36.50 10.08
CA GLY A 243 13.19 37.34 10.35
C GLY A 243 11.87 36.82 9.79
N THR A 244 11.81 35.59 9.26
CA THR A 244 10.52 34.97 8.88
C THR A 244 9.67 34.72 10.12
N LEU A 245 8.41 35.15 10.10
CA LEU A 245 7.48 34.94 11.21
C LEU A 245 6.64 33.67 10.99
N PHE A 246 6.48 32.89 12.05
CA PHE A 246 5.70 31.64 12.02
C PHE A 246 4.55 31.74 13.02
N PHE A 247 3.34 31.49 12.55
CA PHE A 247 2.12 31.46 13.36
C PHE A 247 1.55 30.05 13.35
N ALA A 248 1.51 29.43 14.54
CA ALA A 248 1.04 28.06 14.74
C ALA A 248 -0.30 28.05 15.49
N PHE A 249 -1.39 27.68 14.81
CA PHE A 249 -2.76 27.72 15.35
C PHE A 249 -3.21 26.35 15.85
N GLU A 250 -3.58 26.24 17.13
CA GLU A 250 -4.12 24.98 17.67
C GLU A 250 -5.59 24.76 17.31
N GLN A 251 -6.40 25.82 17.24
CA GLN A 251 -7.84 25.76 17.05
C GLN A 251 -8.28 26.48 15.77
N ASP A 252 -8.67 27.75 15.89
CA ASP A 252 -9.25 28.55 14.83
C ASP A 252 -8.18 28.95 13.80
N ALA A 253 -8.43 28.56 12.55
CA ALA A 253 -7.61 29.01 11.43
C ALA A 253 -7.82 30.51 11.19
N PRO A 254 -6.82 31.22 10.66
CA PRO A 254 -6.98 32.62 10.29
C PRO A 254 -8.13 32.79 9.28
N ALA A 255 -8.96 33.81 9.49
CA ALA A 255 -10.00 34.17 8.54
C ALA A 255 -9.36 34.90 7.35
N VAL A 256 -9.81 34.55 6.14
CA VAL A 256 -9.35 35.21 4.92
C VAL A 256 -10.51 35.92 4.25
N GLU A 257 -10.36 37.22 4.03
CA GLU A 257 -11.29 38.05 3.28
C GLU A 257 -10.62 38.45 1.97
N GLN A 258 -11.29 38.23 0.85
CA GLN A 258 -10.80 38.62 -0.48
C GLN A 258 -11.79 39.57 -1.14
N THR A 259 -11.38 40.82 -1.32
CA THR A 259 -12.19 41.88 -1.94
C THR A 259 -11.37 42.60 -3.00
N ASP A 260 -11.89 42.69 -4.24
CA ASP A 260 -11.27 43.43 -5.36
C ASP A 260 -9.77 43.15 -5.59
N GLY A 261 -9.33 41.88 -5.47
CA GLY A 261 -7.92 41.53 -5.66
C GLY A 261 -7.02 41.68 -4.43
N VAL A 262 -7.54 42.24 -3.34
CA VAL A 262 -6.83 42.40 -2.07
C VAL A 262 -7.23 41.28 -1.14
N VAL A 263 -6.21 40.58 -0.62
CA VAL A 263 -6.37 39.55 0.38
C VAL A 263 -6.06 40.15 1.74
N LYS A 264 -6.96 39.94 2.70
CA LYS A 264 -6.80 40.33 4.09
C LYS A 264 -6.90 39.07 4.96
N ILE A 265 -5.89 38.87 5.80
CA ILE A 265 -5.80 37.76 6.75
C ILE A 265 -6.06 38.34 8.15
N VAL A 266 -7.12 37.90 8.80
CA VAL A 266 -7.52 38.32 10.15
C VAL A 266 -7.32 37.15 11.10
N PHE A 267 -6.51 37.35 12.14
CA PHE A 267 -6.18 36.28 13.06
C PHE A 267 -5.86 36.80 14.46
N GLU A 268 -6.07 35.96 15.46
CA GLU A 268 -5.56 36.21 16.80
C GLU A 268 -4.19 35.54 16.94
N ASP A 269 -3.18 36.29 17.38
CA ASP A 269 -1.85 35.72 17.57
C ASP A 269 -1.89 34.66 18.69
N PRO A 270 -1.46 33.42 18.41
CA PRO A 270 -1.51 32.31 19.37
C PRO A 270 -0.71 32.54 20.66
N HIS A 271 0.25 33.47 20.65
CA HIS A 271 1.15 33.76 21.76
C HIS A 271 0.83 35.09 22.47
N LEU A 272 0.32 36.08 21.73
CA LEU A 272 0.04 37.42 22.26
C LEU A 272 -1.43 37.65 22.62
N SER A 273 -2.35 36.75 22.23
CA SER A 273 -3.81 36.89 22.45
C SER A 273 -4.33 38.28 22.05
N ALA A 274 -3.83 38.76 20.91
CA ALA A 274 -4.20 40.04 20.31
C ALA A 274 -4.61 39.81 18.86
N GLY A 275 -5.64 40.54 18.41
CA GLY A 275 -6.10 40.49 17.03
C GLY A 275 -5.16 41.26 16.11
N PHE A 276 -4.78 40.63 15.00
CA PHE A 276 -3.96 41.20 13.94
C PHE A 276 -4.68 41.12 12.60
N GLU A 277 -4.38 42.10 11.76
CA GLU A 277 -4.80 42.14 10.37
C GLU A 277 -3.55 42.26 9.49
N LEU A 278 -3.38 41.34 8.56
CA LEU A 278 -2.28 41.33 7.59
C LEU A 278 -2.85 41.35 6.18
N ALA A 279 -2.42 42.31 5.37
CA ALA A 279 -2.74 42.36 3.94
C ALA A 279 -1.46 42.02 3.14
N PRO A 280 -1.19 40.74 2.83
CA PRO A 280 0.00 40.38 2.06
C PRO A 280 -0.14 40.79 0.59
N ASP A 281 0.99 41.11 -0.03
CA ASP A 281 1.06 41.33 -1.48
C ASP A 281 0.86 40.02 -2.25
N ILE A 282 1.32 38.90 -1.68
CA ILE A 282 1.18 37.56 -2.24
C ILE A 282 0.74 36.61 -1.14
N LEU A 283 -0.35 35.88 -1.40
CA LEU A 283 -0.76 34.73 -0.62
C LEU A 283 -0.38 33.45 -1.36
N VAL A 284 0.44 32.62 -0.74
CA VAL A 284 0.89 31.32 -1.26
C VAL A 284 0.19 30.22 -0.48
N LEU A 285 -0.51 29.34 -1.19
CA LEU A 285 -1.29 28.24 -0.61
C LEU A 285 -0.58 26.91 -0.83
N ASP A 286 -0.64 26.02 0.17
CA ASP A 286 -0.37 24.61 -0.05
C ASP A 286 -1.39 23.96 -1.02
N GLU A 287 -1.07 22.76 -1.44
CA GLU A 287 -1.70 22.10 -2.58
C GLU A 287 -1.81 20.59 -2.35
N TRP A 288 -2.79 19.96 -2.99
CA TRP A 288 -2.85 18.51 -3.08
C TRP A 288 -2.02 18.05 -4.28
N LEU A 289 -1.10 17.12 -4.03
CA LEU A 289 -0.42 16.38 -5.08
C LEU A 289 -1.22 15.09 -5.31
N LEU A 290 -1.93 15.02 -6.42
CA LEU A 290 -2.73 13.86 -6.80
C LEU A 290 -2.05 13.12 -7.96
N PRO A 291 -2.14 11.79 -8.03
CA PRO A 291 -1.69 11.08 -9.23
C PRO A 291 -2.55 11.46 -10.45
N PRO A 292 -1.99 11.42 -11.67
CA PRO A 292 -2.73 11.72 -12.89
C PRO A 292 -3.73 10.63 -13.25
N ASP A 293 -4.83 10.99 -13.91
CA ASP A 293 -5.89 10.04 -14.29
C ASP A 293 -5.40 8.89 -15.20
N SER A 294 -4.27 9.10 -15.90
CA SER A 294 -3.59 8.11 -16.73
C SER A 294 -3.12 6.86 -15.98
N ILE A 295 -3.07 6.87 -14.63
CA ILE A 295 -2.72 5.69 -13.84
C ILE A 295 -3.89 4.71 -13.62
N GLU A 296 -5.13 5.10 -13.95
CA GLU A 296 -6.32 4.27 -13.67
C GLU A 296 -6.25 2.84 -14.26
N PRO A 297 -5.68 2.60 -15.47
CA PRO A 297 -5.45 1.25 -15.96
C PRO A 297 -4.56 0.39 -15.04
N VAL A 298 -3.53 1.00 -14.44
CA VAL A 298 -2.66 0.31 -13.46
C VAL A 298 -3.44 0.04 -12.18
N CYS A 299 -4.16 1.05 -11.68
CA CYS A 299 -5.01 0.91 -10.52
C CYS A 299 -6.01 -0.24 -10.68
N ALA A 300 -6.60 -0.42 -11.87
CA ALA A 300 -7.55 -1.49 -12.18
C ALA A 300 -6.99 -2.90 -11.98
N MET A 301 -5.66 -3.10 -12.05
CA MET A 301 -5.01 -4.38 -11.75
C MET A 301 -4.91 -4.65 -10.23
N ILE A 302 -5.10 -3.63 -9.39
CA ILE A 302 -5.01 -3.72 -7.94
C ILE A 302 -6.43 -3.87 -7.36
N PRO A 303 -6.68 -4.90 -6.52
CA PRO A 303 -7.96 -5.07 -5.84
C PRO A 303 -8.36 -3.81 -5.08
N SER A 304 -9.63 -3.39 -5.20
CA SER A 304 -10.12 -2.17 -4.55
C SER A 304 -9.95 -2.18 -3.03
N SER A 305 -10.04 -3.35 -2.40
CA SER A 305 -9.80 -3.53 -0.96
C SER A 305 -8.36 -3.24 -0.52
N LEU A 306 -7.42 -3.18 -1.47
CA LEU A 306 -6.00 -2.91 -1.25
C LEU A 306 -5.56 -1.57 -1.82
N ARG A 307 -6.49 -0.77 -2.34
CA ARG A 307 -6.21 0.53 -2.94
C ARG A 307 -6.49 1.63 -1.91
N SER A 308 -5.48 2.41 -1.57
CA SER A 308 -5.67 3.68 -0.86
C SER A 308 -5.90 4.78 -1.90
N ARG A 309 -7.14 4.97 -2.35
CA ARG A 309 -7.43 6.05 -3.31
C ARG A 309 -6.99 7.41 -2.74
N PRO A 310 -6.50 8.33 -3.59
CA PRO A 310 -6.19 8.16 -5.02
C PRO A 310 -4.82 7.51 -5.32
N TYR A 311 -4.03 7.18 -4.30
CA TYR A 311 -2.63 6.79 -4.39
C TYR A 311 -2.37 5.28 -4.60
N LEU A 312 -1.19 4.97 -5.13
CA LEU A 312 -0.63 3.62 -5.21
C LEU A 312 0.20 3.36 -3.95
N THR A 313 -0.46 2.93 -2.88
CA THR A 313 0.20 2.68 -1.59
C THR A 313 0.74 1.26 -1.48
N PRO A 314 1.79 1.07 -0.66
CA PRO A 314 2.29 -0.25 -0.36
C PRO A 314 1.26 -1.11 0.39
N PRO A 315 1.40 -2.45 0.31
CA PRO A 315 0.47 -3.37 0.96
C PRO A 315 0.50 -3.29 2.49
N SER A 316 1.59 -2.77 3.08
CA SER A 316 1.71 -2.57 4.52
C SER A 316 1.91 -1.09 4.84
N PRO A 317 1.05 -0.46 5.65
CA PRO A 317 1.22 0.93 6.05
C PRO A 317 2.40 1.14 7.00
N ARG A 318 2.96 0.06 7.57
CA ARG A 318 4.15 0.13 8.45
C ARG A 318 5.46 0.31 7.69
N PHE A 319 5.52 -0.20 6.47
CA PHE A 319 6.72 -0.16 5.65
C PHE A 319 6.37 0.63 4.39
N PRO A 320 6.62 1.95 4.38
CA PRO A 320 6.35 2.80 3.22
C PRO A 320 7.36 2.47 2.12
N SER A 321 7.12 1.34 1.44
CA SER A 321 7.99 0.81 0.41
C SER A 321 7.52 1.28 -0.98
N VAL A 322 8.29 0.97 -2.01
CA VAL A 322 8.00 1.38 -3.40
C VAL A 322 7.12 0.37 -4.14
N GLU A 323 6.90 -0.82 -3.56
CA GLU A 323 5.99 -1.83 -4.09
C GLU A 323 4.54 -1.44 -3.90
N THR A 324 3.69 -1.83 -4.86
CA THR A 324 2.23 -1.77 -4.69
C THR A 324 1.68 -3.13 -4.25
N ALA A 325 0.37 -3.20 -4.00
CA ALA A 325 -0.30 -4.46 -3.74
C ALA A 325 -0.28 -5.46 -4.93
N LYS A 326 -0.02 -5.00 -6.16
CA LYS A 326 0.16 -5.88 -7.33
C LYS A 326 1.65 -6.17 -7.50
N ALA A 327 2.02 -7.44 -7.39
CA ALA A 327 3.40 -7.88 -7.60
C ALA A 327 3.92 -7.45 -8.99
N GLY A 328 5.15 -6.94 -9.04
CA GLY A 328 5.78 -6.43 -10.26
C GLY A 328 5.30 -5.03 -10.70
N VAL A 329 4.43 -4.38 -9.93
CA VAL A 329 4.02 -2.98 -10.11
C VAL A 329 4.54 -2.16 -8.93
N PHE A 330 5.27 -1.09 -9.24
CA PHE A 330 5.92 -0.19 -8.29
C PHE A 330 5.41 1.24 -8.49
N ALA A 331 5.49 2.06 -7.45
CA ALA A 331 5.11 3.47 -7.48
C ALA A 331 6.18 4.34 -6.81
N LEU A 332 6.48 5.46 -7.46
CA LEU A 332 7.48 6.44 -7.02
C LEU A 332 6.85 7.82 -6.93
N GLY A 333 7.34 8.61 -5.97
CA GLY A 333 6.95 9.99 -5.81
C GLY A 333 5.44 10.19 -5.62
N PRO A 334 4.81 11.18 -6.28
CA PRO A 334 3.44 11.57 -5.98
C PRO A 334 2.40 10.48 -6.27
N ALA A 335 2.73 9.51 -7.13
CA ALA A 335 1.90 8.34 -7.36
C ALA A 335 1.63 7.55 -6.06
N ARG A 336 2.57 7.59 -5.11
CA ARG A 336 2.47 6.95 -3.78
C ARG A 336 1.84 7.86 -2.71
N GLY A 337 1.67 9.15 -2.99
CA GLY A 337 1.15 10.14 -2.05
C GLY A 337 2.20 10.77 -1.13
N GLU A 338 3.47 10.42 -1.31
CA GLU A 338 4.61 11.07 -0.64
C GLU A 338 5.60 11.54 -1.71
N PHE A 339 5.90 12.83 -1.76
CA PHE A 339 6.89 13.35 -2.69
C PHE A 339 7.83 14.35 -2.01
N TYR A 340 9.07 13.93 -1.81
CA TYR A 340 10.14 14.79 -1.32
C TYR A 340 11.37 14.55 -2.20
N ALA A 341 11.77 15.56 -2.98
CA ALA A 341 12.82 15.41 -3.99
C ALA A 341 14.14 14.82 -3.46
N PRO A 342 14.62 15.15 -2.24
CA PRO A 342 15.81 14.52 -1.67
C PRO A 342 15.69 13.02 -1.38
N LYS A 343 14.46 12.49 -1.19
CA LYS A 343 14.21 11.04 -1.03
C LYS A 343 14.14 10.30 -2.37
N LEU A 344 14.09 11.02 -3.49
CA LEU A 344 13.90 10.41 -4.81
C LEU A 344 14.98 9.39 -5.14
N ARG A 345 16.25 9.68 -4.82
CA ARG A 345 17.36 8.76 -5.07
C ARG A 345 17.18 7.45 -4.30
N ASP A 346 16.84 7.54 -3.02
CA ASP A 346 16.64 6.36 -2.16
C ASP A 346 15.45 5.53 -2.66
N ASP A 347 14.38 6.19 -3.10
CA ASP A 347 13.22 5.54 -3.70
C ASP A 347 13.58 4.83 -5.04
N ILE A 348 14.38 5.45 -5.91
CA ILE A 348 14.88 4.85 -7.15
C ILE A 348 15.73 3.59 -6.85
N GLU A 349 16.68 3.69 -5.93
CA GLU A 349 17.50 2.53 -5.53
C GLU A 349 16.65 1.43 -4.88
N SER A 350 15.60 1.81 -4.13
CA SER A 350 14.64 0.85 -3.58
C SER A 350 13.90 0.09 -4.68
N VAL A 351 13.51 0.75 -5.78
CA VAL A 351 12.89 0.09 -6.95
C VAL A 351 13.87 -0.88 -7.59
N VAL A 352 15.11 -0.45 -7.86
CA VAL A 352 16.15 -1.31 -8.43
C VAL A 352 16.39 -2.55 -7.56
N GLY A 353 16.52 -2.35 -6.24
CA GLY A 353 16.72 -3.44 -5.28
C GLY A 353 15.54 -4.41 -5.25
N SER A 354 14.31 -3.88 -5.31
CA SER A 354 13.08 -4.68 -5.29
C SER A 354 12.90 -5.48 -6.59
N LEU A 355 13.24 -4.89 -7.74
CA LEU A 355 13.25 -5.58 -9.04
C LEU A 355 14.26 -6.74 -9.01
N LYS A 356 15.51 -6.49 -8.62
CA LYS A 356 16.56 -7.52 -8.51
C LYS A 356 16.15 -8.64 -7.55
N LYS A 357 15.55 -8.30 -6.40
CA LYS A 357 15.01 -9.25 -5.44
C LYS A 357 13.94 -10.13 -6.07
N LEU A 358 12.97 -9.55 -6.79
CA LEU A 358 11.93 -10.33 -7.49
C LEU A 358 12.53 -11.27 -8.54
N ILE A 359 13.51 -10.81 -9.32
CA ILE A 359 14.20 -11.63 -10.32
C ILE A 359 14.95 -12.79 -9.66
N THR A 360 15.67 -12.51 -8.58
CA THR A 360 16.40 -13.55 -7.84
C THR A 360 15.43 -14.56 -7.26
N LEU A 361 14.31 -14.09 -6.69
CA LEU A 361 13.26 -14.97 -6.18
C LEU A 361 12.68 -15.82 -7.32
N THR A 362 12.29 -15.25 -8.46
CA THR A 362 11.72 -16.04 -9.57
C THR A 362 12.72 -17.04 -10.15
N GLN A 363 14.00 -16.67 -10.30
CA GLN A 363 15.07 -17.56 -10.75
C GLN A 363 15.33 -18.74 -9.79
N HIS A 364 15.16 -18.54 -8.49
CA HIS A 364 15.33 -19.58 -7.46
C HIS A 364 14.01 -20.25 -7.05
N GLY A 365 12.93 -20.08 -7.84
CA GLY A 365 11.65 -20.75 -7.60
C GLY A 365 10.80 -20.13 -6.50
N GLY A 366 10.82 -18.81 -6.32
CA GLY A 366 9.93 -18.00 -5.47
C GLY A 366 9.65 -18.56 -4.06
N SER A 367 8.42 -18.37 -3.56
CA SER A 367 7.91 -19.03 -2.35
C SER A 367 8.06 -20.55 -2.41
N ALA A 368 8.31 -21.23 -1.29
CA ALA A 368 8.42 -22.69 -1.26
C ALA A 368 7.13 -23.39 -1.75
N PHE A 369 5.99 -22.70 -1.65
CA PHE A 369 4.68 -23.23 -2.06
C PHE A 369 4.03 -22.35 -3.14
N VAL A 370 3.21 -22.98 -3.97
CA VAL A 370 2.38 -22.33 -4.98
C VAL A 370 0.97 -22.91 -4.95
N ALA A 371 -0.05 -22.08 -5.17
CA ALA A 371 -1.41 -22.57 -5.31
C ALA A 371 -1.59 -23.19 -6.71
N MET A 372 -2.25 -24.34 -6.78
CA MET A 372 -2.59 -25.03 -8.03
C MET A 372 -4.08 -25.29 -8.08
N VAL A 373 -4.69 -25.08 -9.25
CA VAL A 373 -6.13 -25.28 -9.48
C VAL A 373 -6.35 -26.59 -10.24
N GLU A 374 -7.21 -27.45 -9.70
CA GLU A 374 -7.78 -28.61 -10.40
C GLU A 374 -8.95 -28.13 -11.27
N SER A 375 -8.70 -27.94 -12.57
CA SER A 375 -9.68 -27.35 -13.51
C SER A 375 -11.02 -28.09 -13.55
N GLU A 376 -11.02 -29.42 -13.39
CA GLU A 376 -12.22 -30.25 -13.42
C GLU A 376 -13.17 -30.00 -12.23
N LYS A 377 -12.65 -29.54 -11.09
CA LYS A 377 -13.45 -29.18 -9.90
C LYS A 377 -13.86 -27.71 -9.90
N CYS A 378 -13.22 -26.88 -10.72
CA CYS A 378 -13.42 -25.44 -10.72
C CYS A 378 -14.77 -25.08 -11.35
N THR A 379 -15.63 -24.41 -10.57
CA THR A 379 -16.94 -23.91 -11.04
C THR A 379 -16.92 -22.43 -11.45
N LEU A 380 -15.74 -21.82 -11.57
CA LEU A 380 -15.57 -20.40 -11.92
C LEU A 380 -16.37 -19.40 -11.04
N CYS A 381 -16.51 -19.66 -9.73
CA CYS A 381 -17.16 -18.71 -8.80
C CYS A 381 -16.37 -17.39 -8.55
N LEU A 382 -15.12 -17.34 -9.02
CA LEU A 382 -14.18 -16.20 -8.91
C LEU A 382 -13.86 -15.76 -7.47
N THR A 383 -14.19 -16.57 -6.45
CA THR A 383 -13.82 -16.27 -5.05
C THR A 383 -12.32 -16.12 -4.92
N CYS A 384 -11.53 -17.07 -5.43
CA CYS A 384 -10.07 -17.02 -5.39
C CYS A 384 -9.47 -15.75 -6.01
N VAL A 385 -10.08 -15.21 -7.07
CA VAL A 385 -9.66 -13.95 -7.71
C VAL A 385 -9.86 -12.77 -6.74
N ARG A 386 -11.02 -12.70 -6.08
CA ARG A 386 -11.33 -11.63 -5.12
C ARG A 386 -10.52 -11.73 -3.83
N THR A 387 -10.14 -12.93 -3.42
CA THR A 387 -9.46 -13.16 -2.14
C THR A 387 -7.94 -13.17 -2.24
N CYS A 388 -7.35 -13.18 -3.43
CA CYS A 388 -5.90 -13.20 -3.60
C CYS A 388 -5.32 -11.80 -3.35
N PRO A 389 -4.51 -11.60 -2.29
CA PRO A 389 -3.91 -10.29 -2.02
C PRO A 389 -2.81 -9.91 -3.01
N HIS A 390 -2.30 -10.88 -3.76
CA HIS A 390 -1.15 -10.71 -4.67
C HIS A 390 -1.58 -10.58 -6.14
N GLY A 391 -2.88 -10.67 -6.44
CA GLY A 391 -3.39 -10.64 -7.81
C GLY A 391 -2.81 -11.74 -8.72
N ALA A 392 -2.55 -12.91 -8.14
CA ALA A 392 -1.90 -14.04 -8.82
C ALA A 392 -2.88 -14.98 -9.55
N ILE A 393 -4.19 -14.77 -9.42
CA ILE A 393 -5.19 -15.66 -10.03
C ILE A 393 -5.72 -15.02 -11.32
N GLN A 394 -5.63 -15.76 -12.42
CA GLN A 394 -6.25 -15.45 -13.70
C GLN A 394 -7.42 -16.41 -13.94
N PHE A 395 -8.25 -16.13 -14.94
CA PHE A 395 -9.35 -17.02 -15.30
C PHE A 395 -9.67 -16.95 -16.79
N ALA A 396 -10.07 -18.10 -17.33
CA ALA A 396 -10.65 -18.23 -18.66
C ALA A 396 -11.80 -19.26 -18.59
N THR A 397 -11.54 -20.50 -18.99
CA THR A 397 -12.47 -21.64 -18.82
C THR A 397 -12.41 -22.25 -17.41
N SER A 398 -11.30 -22.05 -16.70
CA SER A 398 -11.14 -22.31 -15.26
C SER A 398 -10.29 -21.19 -14.65
N ALA A 399 -10.24 -21.12 -13.32
CA ALA A 399 -9.23 -20.31 -12.66
C ALA A 399 -7.84 -20.95 -12.88
N SER A 400 -6.82 -20.11 -13.01
CA SER A 400 -5.41 -20.51 -13.11
C SER A 400 -4.56 -19.62 -12.20
N VAL A 401 -3.46 -20.16 -11.68
CA VAL A 401 -2.55 -19.42 -10.80
C VAL A 401 -1.30 -19.09 -11.58
N ASP A 402 -0.94 -17.81 -11.61
CA ASP A 402 0.39 -17.38 -12.03
C ASP A 402 1.40 -17.68 -10.93
N GLU A 403 2.33 -18.58 -11.22
CA GLU A 403 3.30 -19.04 -10.24
C GLU A 403 4.24 -17.93 -9.78
N ASN A 404 4.57 -16.96 -10.63
CA ASN A 404 5.53 -15.90 -10.31
C ASN A 404 4.96 -14.87 -9.32
N SER A 405 3.68 -14.53 -9.47
CA SER A 405 2.98 -13.62 -8.57
C SER A 405 2.52 -14.32 -7.28
N CYS A 406 2.39 -15.65 -7.30
CA CYS A 406 1.91 -16.42 -6.15
C CYS A 406 2.96 -16.51 -5.04
N GLN A 407 2.64 -15.93 -3.88
CA GLN A 407 3.47 -15.98 -2.67
C GLN A 407 3.23 -17.25 -1.82
N GLY A 408 2.35 -18.16 -2.24
CA GLY A 408 2.09 -19.40 -1.50
C GLY A 408 1.29 -19.24 -0.21
N CYS A 409 0.63 -18.10 0.01
CA CYS A 409 -0.06 -17.80 1.28
C CYS A 409 -1.31 -18.67 1.57
N GLY A 410 -1.83 -19.41 0.59
CA GLY A 410 -2.94 -20.36 0.79
C GLY A 410 -4.31 -19.76 1.08
N ILE A 411 -4.50 -18.43 1.05
CA ILE A 411 -5.82 -17.82 1.28
C ILE A 411 -6.87 -18.31 0.27
N CYS A 412 -6.50 -18.46 -1.01
CA CYS A 412 -7.42 -18.99 -2.01
C CYS A 412 -7.81 -20.46 -1.79
N VAL A 413 -6.95 -21.25 -1.14
CA VAL A 413 -7.21 -22.65 -0.82
C VAL A 413 -8.32 -22.77 0.22
N SER A 414 -8.25 -21.97 1.28
CA SER A 414 -9.24 -21.98 2.35
C SER A 414 -10.59 -21.35 1.99
N GLU A 415 -10.64 -20.62 0.88
CA GLU A 415 -11.83 -19.90 0.40
C GLU A 415 -12.51 -20.60 -0.79
N CYS A 416 -11.91 -21.66 -1.35
CA CYS A 416 -12.48 -22.34 -2.51
C CYS A 416 -13.63 -23.26 -2.07
N PRO A 417 -14.90 -22.98 -2.45
CA PRO A 417 -16.04 -23.78 -2.02
C PRO A 417 -16.04 -25.19 -2.62
N MET A 418 -15.38 -25.38 -3.78
CA MET A 418 -15.26 -26.68 -4.44
C MET A 418 -14.03 -27.46 -3.98
N SER A 419 -13.22 -26.90 -3.07
CA SER A 419 -11.90 -27.43 -2.72
C SER A 419 -11.05 -27.77 -3.96
N ALA A 420 -11.19 -26.96 -5.01
CA ALA A 420 -10.51 -27.14 -6.30
C ALA A 420 -9.08 -26.57 -6.31
N ILE A 421 -8.61 -25.98 -5.20
CA ILE A 421 -7.30 -25.33 -5.11
C ILE A 421 -6.51 -25.99 -3.99
N ALA A 422 -5.26 -26.35 -4.25
CA ALA A 422 -4.34 -26.89 -3.26
C ALA A 422 -3.01 -26.11 -3.25
N LEU A 423 -2.30 -26.11 -2.13
CA LEU A 423 -0.91 -25.67 -2.10
C LEU A 423 0.00 -26.85 -2.47
N ALA A 424 0.90 -26.64 -3.41
CA ALA A 424 1.91 -27.60 -3.82
C ALA A 424 3.30 -27.03 -3.57
N GLU A 425 4.26 -27.88 -3.21
CA GLU A 425 5.67 -27.49 -3.17
C GLU A 425 6.14 -27.13 -4.59
N ARG A 426 6.82 -25.99 -4.72
CA ARG A 426 7.34 -25.58 -6.04
C ARG A 426 8.59 -26.41 -6.35
N LYS A 427 8.58 -27.12 -7.48
CA LYS A 427 9.71 -27.95 -7.93
C LYS A 427 10.92 -27.06 -8.25
N ARG A 428 12.00 -27.19 -7.47
CA ARG A 428 13.23 -26.40 -7.61
C ARG A 428 14.15 -26.90 -8.74
N SER A 429 13.95 -28.12 -9.26
CA SER A 429 14.71 -28.68 -10.39
C SER A 429 13.88 -29.59 -11.31
N PRO A 430 14.24 -29.76 -12.60
CA PRO A 430 13.59 -30.71 -13.51
C PRO A 430 13.76 -32.18 -13.11
N SER A 431 14.70 -32.50 -12.22
CA SER A 431 15.01 -33.86 -11.75
C SER A 431 14.19 -34.32 -10.53
N ASP A 432 13.40 -33.43 -9.92
CA ASP A 432 12.58 -33.79 -8.75
C ASP A 432 11.24 -34.41 -9.17
N ASN A 433 11.24 -35.75 -9.23
CA ASN A 433 10.07 -36.57 -9.57
C ASN A 433 9.09 -36.79 -8.41
N SER A 434 9.24 -36.12 -7.27
CA SER A 434 8.23 -36.16 -6.19
C SER A 434 7.04 -35.26 -6.57
N LYS A 435 5.97 -35.87 -7.07
CA LYS A 435 4.63 -35.26 -7.05
C LYS A 435 4.02 -35.48 -5.67
N GLU A 436 4.58 -34.85 -4.64
CA GLU A 436 3.99 -34.91 -3.30
C GLU A 436 3.06 -33.70 -3.13
N GLN A 437 1.81 -33.84 -3.55
CA GLN A 437 0.76 -32.92 -3.12
C GLN A 437 0.54 -33.16 -1.62
N ARG A 438 1.18 -32.37 -0.75
CA ARG A 438 0.83 -32.39 0.67
C ARG A 438 -0.54 -31.74 0.83
N ARG A 439 -1.59 -32.55 0.73
CA ARG A 439 -2.77 -32.31 1.58
C ARG A 439 -2.26 -32.33 3.01
N VAL A 440 -2.76 -31.45 3.87
CA VAL A 440 -2.50 -31.54 5.31
C VAL A 440 -3.18 -32.83 5.78
N GLU A 441 -2.53 -33.97 5.57
CA GLU A 441 -3.04 -35.29 5.93
C GLU A 441 -2.82 -35.48 7.42
N SER A 442 -3.90 -35.23 8.15
CA SER A 442 -4.07 -35.62 9.54
C SER A 442 -4.50 -37.09 9.59
N ALA A 443 -3.56 -38.00 9.35
CA ALA A 443 -3.78 -39.44 9.56
C ALA A 443 -3.34 -39.92 10.96
N ALA A 444 -2.78 -39.02 11.78
CA ALA A 444 -2.30 -39.35 13.12
C ALA A 444 -3.27 -38.82 14.18
N LEU A 445 -3.87 -39.73 14.97
CA LEU A 445 -4.65 -39.36 16.16
C LEU A 445 -3.84 -38.37 17.01
N HIS A 446 -4.47 -37.27 17.39
CA HIS A 446 -3.83 -36.20 18.16
C HIS A 446 -3.74 -36.52 19.66
N ASN A 447 -4.28 -37.67 20.10
CA ASN A 447 -4.14 -38.26 21.44
C ASN A 447 -4.35 -37.24 22.59
N GLY A 448 -5.37 -36.38 22.47
CA GLY A 448 -5.69 -35.39 23.51
C GLY A 448 -4.71 -34.22 23.62
N LYS A 449 -3.78 -34.04 22.68
CA LYS A 449 -2.95 -32.83 22.60
C LYS A 449 -3.72 -31.68 22.00
N LEU A 450 -3.25 -30.46 22.25
CA LEU A 450 -3.68 -29.30 21.49
C LEU A 450 -3.05 -29.33 20.09
N VAL A 451 -3.79 -28.92 19.07
CA VAL A 451 -3.24 -28.69 17.73
C VAL A 451 -3.08 -27.20 17.52
N ALA A 452 -1.87 -26.75 17.22
CA ALA A 452 -1.58 -25.34 16.97
C ALA A 452 -1.19 -25.12 15.52
N PHE A 453 -2.05 -24.48 14.73
CA PHE A 453 -1.71 -23.99 13.40
C PHE A 453 -0.97 -22.65 13.52
N LEU A 454 0.28 -22.61 13.08
CA LEU A 454 1.20 -21.51 13.32
C LEU A 454 1.61 -20.86 12.01
N CYS A 455 1.30 -19.57 11.83
CA CYS A 455 1.81 -18.77 10.72
C CYS A 455 3.36 -18.78 10.72
N GLU A 456 3.98 -19.10 9.59
CA GLU A 456 5.45 -19.18 9.46
C GLU A 456 6.15 -17.85 9.81
N HIS A 457 5.48 -16.72 9.55
CA HIS A 457 6.03 -15.39 9.81
C HIS A 457 5.75 -14.84 11.22
N SER A 458 4.93 -15.51 12.05
CA SER A 458 4.71 -15.09 13.44
C SER A 458 4.67 -16.26 14.42
N GLY A 459 3.57 -17.00 14.46
CA GLY A 459 3.31 -18.03 15.46
C GLY A 459 4.37 -19.12 15.50
N ALA A 460 4.97 -19.47 14.35
CA ALA A 460 6.04 -20.47 14.29
C ALA A 460 7.31 -19.98 14.99
N ASN A 461 7.70 -18.73 14.76
CA ASN A 461 8.86 -18.09 15.39
C ASN A 461 8.65 -17.97 16.91
N ALA A 462 7.48 -17.51 17.33
CA ALA A 462 7.13 -17.40 18.74
C ALA A 462 7.07 -18.78 19.44
N TYR A 463 6.56 -19.81 18.76
CA TYR A 463 6.52 -21.17 19.30
C TYR A 463 7.90 -21.81 19.39
N ALA A 464 8.85 -21.45 18.52
CA ALA A 464 10.20 -21.99 18.55
C ALA A 464 10.87 -21.80 19.92
N GLU A 465 10.66 -20.62 20.54
CA GLU A 465 11.15 -20.29 21.88
C GLU A 465 10.48 -21.11 23.00
N LEU A 466 9.26 -21.59 22.78
CA LEU A 466 8.47 -22.37 23.74
C LEU A 466 8.51 -23.88 23.49
N SER A 467 9.13 -24.30 22.39
CA SER A 467 8.98 -25.64 21.83
C SER A 467 9.41 -26.74 22.79
N SER A 468 10.45 -26.51 23.59
CA SER A 468 10.95 -27.45 24.61
C SER A 468 9.94 -27.68 25.73
N ALA A 469 9.31 -26.61 26.22
CA ALA A 469 8.34 -26.65 27.30
C ALA A 469 6.99 -27.26 26.86
N LEU A 470 6.57 -27.01 25.62
CA LEU A 470 5.22 -27.33 25.16
C LEU A 470 5.11 -28.59 24.29
N ARG A 471 6.23 -29.25 23.94
CA ARG A 471 6.27 -30.44 23.06
C ARG A 471 5.35 -31.58 23.49
N ALA A 472 5.19 -31.77 24.80
CA ALA A 472 4.33 -32.82 25.34
C ALA A 472 2.84 -32.52 25.14
N LEU A 473 2.46 -31.24 25.17
CA LEU A 473 1.07 -30.77 25.24
C LEU A 473 0.53 -30.28 23.89
N VAL A 474 1.40 -29.77 23.02
CA VAL A 474 1.01 -29.10 21.77
C VAL A 474 1.64 -29.81 20.57
N LYS A 475 0.82 -30.06 19.55
CA LYS A 475 1.22 -30.49 18.22
C LYS A 475 1.27 -29.25 17.31
N PRO A 476 2.46 -28.70 17.02
CA PRO A 476 2.58 -27.58 16.11
C PRO A 476 2.44 -28.04 14.65
N ILE A 477 1.65 -27.30 13.87
CA ILE A 477 1.52 -27.41 12.43
C ILE A 477 1.86 -26.04 11.84
N VAL A 478 3.02 -25.93 11.20
CA VAL A 478 3.42 -24.67 10.55
C VAL A 478 2.70 -24.56 9.21
N VAL A 479 2.09 -23.40 8.99
CA VAL A 479 1.39 -23.05 7.74
C VAL A 479 2.00 -21.77 7.15
N PRO A 480 2.02 -21.60 5.81
CA PRO A 480 2.57 -20.38 5.21
C PRO A 480 1.87 -19.10 5.70
N CYS A 481 0.58 -19.19 5.97
CA CYS A 481 -0.19 -18.10 6.56
C CYS A 481 -1.34 -18.68 7.38
N ALA A 482 -1.71 -18.01 8.47
CA ALA A 482 -2.95 -18.32 9.19
C ALA A 482 -4.19 -18.27 8.26
N GLY A 483 -4.16 -17.43 7.22
CA GLY A 483 -5.20 -17.36 6.21
C GLY A 483 -5.42 -18.65 5.42
N ALA A 484 -4.42 -19.54 5.35
CA ALA A 484 -4.54 -20.86 4.71
C ALA A 484 -5.37 -21.85 5.54
N VAL A 485 -5.60 -21.58 6.82
CA VAL A 485 -6.35 -22.47 7.72
C VAL A 485 -7.85 -22.31 7.46
N GLY A 486 -8.40 -23.19 6.62
CA GLY A 486 -9.85 -23.35 6.43
C GLY A 486 -10.55 -24.07 7.60
N GLU A 487 -11.88 -23.97 7.64
CA GLU A 487 -12.74 -24.57 8.67
C GLU A 487 -12.55 -26.08 8.79
N MET A 488 -12.44 -26.77 7.65
CA MET A 488 -12.26 -28.22 7.62
C MET A 488 -10.97 -28.68 8.31
N HIS A 489 -9.89 -27.88 8.32
CA HIS A 489 -8.68 -28.25 9.07
C HIS A 489 -8.93 -28.28 10.58
N VAL A 490 -9.71 -27.33 11.07
CA VAL A 490 -10.06 -27.22 12.50
C VAL A 490 -11.00 -28.36 12.89
N VAL A 491 -12.06 -28.57 12.10
CA VAL A 491 -13.03 -29.63 12.35
C VAL A 491 -12.35 -31.00 12.31
N GLN A 492 -11.50 -31.25 11.31
CA GLN A 492 -10.77 -32.51 11.19
C GLN A 492 -9.84 -32.73 12.38
N ALA A 493 -9.09 -31.71 12.82
CA ALA A 493 -8.23 -31.83 14.01
C ALA A 493 -9.03 -32.19 15.28
N LEU A 494 -10.23 -31.63 15.45
CA LEU A 494 -11.11 -31.99 16.57
C LEU A 494 -11.63 -33.44 16.46
N LEU A 495 -12.01 -33.88 15.25
CA LEU A 495 -12.43 -35.26 14.98
C LEU A 495 -11.31 -36.27 15.21
N ASP A 496 -10.07 -35.89 14.90
CA ASP A 496 -8.87 -36.71 15.12
C ASP A 496 -8.40 -36.72 16.59
N GLY A 497 -9.21 -36.16 17.50
CA GLY A 497 -9.00 -36.25 18.94
C GLY A 497 -8.11 -35.15 19.54
N ALA A 498 -7.99 -33.98 18.88
CA ALA A 498 -7.35 -32.83 19.50
C ALA A 498 -8.21 -32.30 20.67
N SER A 499 -7.63 -32.06 21.84
CA SER A 499 -8.37 -31.48 22.97
C SER A 499 -8.85 -30.06 22.67
N GLY A 500 -8.09 -29.32 21.88
CA GLY A 500 -8.43 -27.98 21.39
C GLY A 500 -7.55 -27.60 20.21
N VAL A 501 -7.99 -26.60 19.46
CA VAL A 501 -7.31 -26.07 18.28
C VAL A 501 -6.98 -24.59 18.50
N LEU A 502 -5.72 -24.25 18.28
CA LEU A 502 -5.21 -22.89 18.32
C LEU A 502 -4.77 -22.50 16.91
N VAL A 503 -5.16 -21.31 16.44
CA VAL A 503 -4.62 -20.74 15.20
C VAL A 503 -3.90 -19.43 15.53
N ALA A 504 -2.59 -19.40 15.30
CA ALA A 504 -1.73 -18.27 15.62
C ALA A 504 -1.35 -17.50 14.36
N GLY A 505 -1.83 -16.26 14.26
CA GLY A 505 -1.62 -15.37 13.11
C GLY A 505 -0.69 -14.20 13.41
N CYS A 506 -0.35 -13.43 12.37
CA CYS A 506 0.37 -12.16 12.54
C CYS A 506 -0.49 -11.17 13.33
N PHE A 507 0.15 -10.26 14.05
CA PHE A 507 -0.51 -9.10 14.65
C PHE A 507 -1.26 -8.28 13.57
N ASP A 508 -2.35 -7.63 13.98
CA ASP A 508 -3.21 -6.89 13.05
C ASP A 508 -2.44 -5.76 12.33
N GLY A 509 -2.73 -5.63 11.04
CA GLY A 509 -2.01 -4.79 10.08
C GLY A 509 -0.56 -5.22 9.78
N ASN A 510 -0.05 -6.35 10.33
CA ASN A 510 1.34 -6.81 10.12
C ASN A 510 1.40 -8.11 9.32
N CYS A 511 0.29 -8.46 8.67
CA CYS A 511 0.21 -9.71 7.95
C CYS A 511 1.13 -9.66 6.73
N ALA A 512 2.07 -10.61 6.62
CA ALA A 512 2.91 -10.76 5.44
C ALA A 512 2.09 -11.03 4.16
N SER A 513 0.90 -11.64 4.31
CA SER A 513 -0.07 -11.87 3.24
C SER A 513 -1.13 -10.76 3.14
N VAL A 514 -0.81 -9.55 3.61
CA VAL A 514 -1.65 -8.34 3.61
C VAL A 514 -2.85 -8.40 4.56
N TYR A 515 -3.76 -9.36 4.38
CA TYR A 515 -4.98 -9.52 5.20
C TYR A 515 -5.30 -10.97 5.57
N GLY A 516 -4.33 -11.88 5.44
CA GLY A 516 -4.52 -13.29 5.81
C GLY A 516 -4.92 -13.50 7.27
N THR A 517 -4.36 -12.70 8.17
CA THR A 517 -4.70 -12.70 9.61
C THR A 517 -6.16 -12.30 9.84
N ASN A 518 -6.62 -11.22 9.20
CA ASN A 518 -7.99 -10.71 9.36
C ASN A 518 -9.00 -11.74 8.85
N ARG A 519 -8.73 -12.36 7.69
CA ARG A 519 -9.58 -13.42 7.14
C ARG A 519 -9.67 -14.63 8.06
N ALA A 520 -8.53 -15.09 8.59
CA ALA A 520 -8.52 -16.19 9.55
C ALA A 520 -9.34 -15.86 10.80
N ALA A 521 -9.15 -14.66 11.37
CA ALA A 521 -9.89 -14.21 12.55
C ALA A 521 -11.41 -14.23 12.32
N TYR A 522 -11.90 -13.64 11.21
CA TYR A 522 -13.33 -13.63 10.88
C TYR A 522 -13.90 -15.03 10.66
N ARG A 523 -13.20 -15.86 9.89
CA ARG A 523 -13.63 -17.24 9.58
C ARG A 523 -13.72 -18.09 10.85
N LEU A 524 -12.71 -18.02 11.72
CA LEU A 524 -12.67 -18.81 12.93
C LEU A 524 -13.68 -18.31 13.97
N ALA A 525 -13.94 -17.01 14.03
CA ALA A 525 -15.02 -16.46 14.86
C ALA A 525 -16.40 -16.97 14.42
N LEU A 526 -16.65 -17.06 13.10
CA LEU A 526 -17.88 -17.66 12.58
C LEU A 526 -17.93 -19.16 12.91
N LEU A 527 -16.83 -19.88 12.73
CA LEU A 527 -16.76 -21.31 13.07
C LEU A 527 -17.02 -21.56 14.57
N GLN A 528 -16.54 -20.71 15.48
CA GLN A 528 -16.87 -20.80 16.90
C GLN A 528 -18.38 -20.72 17.15
N GLN A 529 -19.11 -19.87 16.42
CA GLN A 529 -20.58 -19.79 16.51
C GLN A 529 -21.23 -21.07 15.99
N THR A 530 -20.80 -21.56 14.83
CA THR A 530 -21.29 -22.81 14.24
C THR A 530 -21.04 -24.01 15.17
N LEU A 531 -19.88 -24.08 15.84
CA LEU A 531 -19.59 -25.12 16.83
C LEU A 531 -20.55 -25.06 18.02
N ALA A 532 -20.83 -23.86 18.54
CA ALA A 532 -21.78 -23.69 19.64
C ALA A 532 -23.20 -24.11 19.26
N GLU A 533 -23.65 -23.76 18.05
CA GLU A 533 -24.95 -24.16 17.51
C GLU A 533 -25.05 -25.69 17.33
N ALA A 534 -23.94 -26.33 16.97
CA ALA A 534 -23.83 -27.78 16.88
C ALA A 534 -23.70 -28.48 18.26
N GLY A 535 -23.75 -27.73 19.37
CA GLY A 535 -23.62 -28.27 20.73
C GLY A 535 -22.18 -28.60 21.14
N LEU A 536 -21.18 -28.16 20.38
CA LEU A 536 -19.76 -28.33 20.71
C LEU A 536 -19.26 -27.13 21.51
N ASN A 537 -18.33 -27.37 22.43
CA ASN A 537 -17.70 -26.29 23.18
C ASN A 537 -16.85 -25.41 22.27
N LYS A 538 -17.35 -24.19 21.99
CA LYS A 538 -16.68 -23.17 21.17
C LYS A 538 -15.33 -22.73 21.72
N ASP A 539 -15.10 -22.84 23.03
CA ASP A 539 -13.86 -22.40 23.68
C ASP A 539 -12.70 -23.36 23.37
N ARG A 540 -12.97 -24.53 22.77
CA ARG A 540 -11.96 -25.44 22.23
C ARG A 540 -11.28 -24.92 20.96
N LEU A 541 -11.72 -23.80 20.40
CA LEU A 541 -11.08 -23.14 19.26
C LEU A 541 -10.70 -21.72 19.68
N ILE A 542 -9.44 -21.34 19.53
CA ILE A 542 -9.00 -19.95 19.72
C ILE A 542 -8.14 -19.46 18.56
N TYR A 543 -8.30 -18.18 18.24
CA TYR A 543 -7.43 -17.47 17.31
C TYR A 543 -6.60 -16.44 18.09
N VAL A 544 -5.29 -16.41 17.83
CA VAL A 544 -4.34 -15.56 18.54
C VAL A 544 -3.55 -14.72 17.54
N PRO A 545 -3.77 -13.39 17.47
CA PRO A 545 -2.90 -12.50 16.71
C PRO A 545 -1.67 -12.14 17.56
N LEU A 546 -0.47 -12.40 17.05
CA LEU A 546 0.78 -12.06 17.74
C LEU A 546 1.92 -11.64 16.80
N ALA A 547 2.87 -10.89 17.36
CA ALA A 547 4.16 -10.63 16.73
C ALA A 547 5.11 -11.84 16.92
N SER A 548 6.11 -11.96 16.05
CA SER A 548 7.09 -13.07 16.10
C SER A 548 7.91 -13.09 17.40
N ASN A 549 8.13 -11.93 18.01
CA ASN A 549 8.89 -11.75 19.25
C ASN A 549 8.00 -11.70 20.52
N ALA A 550 6.77 -12.22 20.44
CA ALA A 550 5.81 -12.21 21.55
C ALA A 550 5.42 -13.62 22.02
N PRO A 551 6.39 -14.49 22.40
CA PRO A 551 6.10 -15.85 22.85
C PRO A 551 5.21 -15.88 24.10
N TYR A 552 5.31 -14.88 24.98
CA TYR A 552 4.48 -14.79 26.18
C TYR A 552 2.97 -14.72 25.88
N ILE A 553 2.57 -14.10 24.76
CA ILE A 553 1.16 -14.07 24.32
C ILE A 553 0.71 -15.47 23.93
N LEU A 554 1.55 -16.19 23.16
CA LEU A 554 1.24 -17.55 22.73
C LEU A 554 1.17 -18.51 23.93
N ALA A 555 2.10 -18.40 24.88
CA ALA A 555 2.10 -19.20 26.11
C ALA A 555 0.81 -18.99 26.92
N SER A 556 0.43 -17.73 27.17
CA SER A 556 -0.79 -17.40 27.91
C SER A 556 -2.05 -17.96 27.23
N ALA A 557 -2.12 -17.89 25.90
CA ALA A 557 -3.26 -18.40 25.14
C ALA A 557 -3.35 -19.93 25.20
N ILE A 558 -2.20 -20.62 25.17
CA ILE A 558 -2.14 -22.08 25.32
C ILE A 558 -2.59 -22.50 26.71
N GLU A 559 -2.14 -21.81 27.77
CA GLU A 559 -2.58 -22.07 29.15
C GLU A 559 -4.07 -21.82 29.37
N GLU A 560 -4.63 -20.81 28.72
CA GLU A 560 -6.07 -20.55 28.72
C GLU A 560 -6.85 -21.68 28.02
N LEU A 561 -6.38 -22.10 26.85
CA LEU A 561 -7.00 -23.19 26.09
C LEU A 561 -6.97 -24.50 26.88
N LEU A 562 -5.84 -24.87 27.48
CA LEU A 562 -5.72 -26.07 28.31
C LEU A 562 -6.72 -26.07 29.47
N ARG A 563 -6.87 -24.94 30.17
CA ARG A 563 -7.85 -24.80 31.26
C ARG A 563 -9.29 -24.97 30.77
N SER A 564 -9.61 -24.43 29.60
CA SER A 564 -10.96 -24.58 29.02
C SER A 564 -11.26 -26.03 28.65
N THR A 565 -10.27 -26.79 28.15
CA THR A 565 -10.44 -28.18 27.75
C THR A 565 -10.57 -29.12 28.95
N ASP A 566 -9.82 -28.87 30.03
CA ASP A 566 -9.86 -29.66 31.26
C ASP A 566 -11.19 -29.50 32.02
N SER A 567 -11.87 -28.35 31.88
CA SER A 567 -13.19 -28.15 32.49
C SER A 567 -14.31 -28.94 31.80
N SER A 568 -14.12 -29.32 30.52
CA SER A 568 -15.13 -30.00 29.71
C SER A 568 -15.12 -31.53 29.80
N THR A 569 -14.07 -32.13 30.36
CA THR A 569 -14.00 -33.58 30.60
C THR A 569 -14.84 -34.05 31.79
N GLN A 570 -15.45 -33.13 32.54
CA GLN A 570 -16.43 -33.46 33.59
C GLN A 570 -17.87 -33.60 33.07
N ASP A 571 -18.17 -33.19 31.83
CA ASP A 571 -19.50 -33.31 31.21
C ASP A 571 -19.56 -34.42 30.14
N SER A 572 -19.23 -35.65 30.54
CA SER A 572 -19.69 -36.86 29.82
C SER A 572 -20.78 -37.55 30.64
N PRO A 573 -21.95 -37.87 30.05
CA PRO A 573 -22.97 -38.65 30.74
C PRO A 573 -22.46 -40.09 30.87
N ALA A 574 -21.82 -40.38 31.99
CA ALA A 574 -21.54 -41.74 32.40
C ALA A 574 -22.89 -42.47 32.56
N ALA A 575 -23.16 -43.38 31.62
CA ALA A 575 -23.94 -44.59 31.76
C ALA A 575 -24.76 -44.72 33.06
N SER A 576 -26.01 -44.26 33.02
CA SER A 576 -27.08 -44.77 33.87
C SER A 576 -28.12 -45.45 32.98
N MET A 577 -27.80 -46.65 32.53
CA MET A 577 -28.79 -47.66 32.17
C MET A 577 -28.40 -48.94 32.90
N SER A 578 -29.02 -49.11 34.07
CA SER A 578 -29.29 -50.41 34.69
C SER A 578 -30.78 -50.65 34.58
#